data_AF-A0A0S8HJ27-F1
#
_entry.id   AF-A0A0S8HJ27-F1
#
_cell.length_a   1.000
_cell.length_b   1.000
_cell.length_c   1.000
_cell.angle_alpha   90.00
_cell.angle_beta   90.00
_cell.angle_gamma   90.00
#
_symmetry.space_group_name_H-M   'P 1'
#
loop_
_entity.id
_entity.type
_entity.pdbx_description
1 polymer ?
#
loop_
_entity_poly.entity_id
_entity_poly.type
_entity_poly.pdbx_seq_one_letter_code
_entity_poly.pdbx_strand_id
1 'polypeptide(L)'
;MDVLAVHPRPRPGAEPPGWLRQAVRSAAEAASSGEPVVKGLAGPDDLYLEPTGRQLVLLGLPGGGTGRGVAAFIKQTGDGRGLAAEAGRTSLDVSVLSLYQMHVTAGGRPSGPAELQPAIATLAAVNEHDRFLPAAMAFCNELAARWQCDRVSVGFLHGRYVQIKAMSHTERFSRKMKLVQLIEAAMEECLDQDLEVTWPAGEEAEFVNRSGRELSEQHGRLAVLSLPLRRAGQVVAAATLERPADHPFSPAEIETVRLVCELCTPRLVSLARQDRWIGARAAAAFRRVPAAIVGPKHTWLKLLAVLLLAAAVFLVFAKGEYRISAPFVFQAERQQVLTAPFEGQLEKVLVKVGQRVEAGQILAELRTLPLQRELNRAEAELFEHRKETDAARAEKRWAEAQMAAARAEQLAQRMDLLRERIETAKIKALIEGTVVRGDLERFVGATVQKGQVLMEVAPIRQLRAELSVPADQIADLLTAMKRGPVGGKLTATSYPNQRIAFIVERVHPMAEEENGRNVFKVRAVLDTTASWMRP
;
A
#
# COMPACT_ATOMS: atom_id res chain seq x y z
N MET A 1 -1.03 15.95 -83.06
CA MET A 1 -0.32 15.16 -82.03
C MET A 1 0.90 15.98 -81.66
N ASP A 2 0.86 16.64 -80.51
CA ASP A 2 2.00 17.44 -80.03
C ASP A 2 2.94 16.54 -79.23
N VAL A 3 4.25 16.64 -79.49
CA VAL A 3 5.26 15.89 -78.75
C VAL A 3 5.53 16.62 -77.45
N LEU A 4 4.93 16.17 -76.35
CA LEU A 4 5.05 16.79 -75.03
C LEU A 4 6.44 16.62 -74.41
N ALA A 5 7.05 15.45 -74.65
CA ALA A 5 8.38 15.12 -74.15
C ALA A 5 9.04 14.09 -75.07
N VAL A 6 10.35 14.21 -75.25
CA VAL A 6 11.14 13.29 -76.09
C VAL A 6 12.53 13.09 -75.48
N HIS A 7 12.98 11.85 -75.41
CA HIS A 7 14.32 11.47 -74.96
C HIS A 7 14.87 10.34 -75.85
N PRO A 8 16.12 10.46 -76.36
CA PRO A 8 16.98 11.64 -76.30
C PRO A 8 16.39 12.81 -77.09
N ARG A 9 16.66 14.05 -76.65
CA ARG A 9 16.16 15.25 -77.34
C ARG A 9 16.88 15.41 -78.70
N PRO A 10 16.16 15.55 -79.82
CA PRO A 10 16.79 15.82 -81.10
C PRO A 10 17.48 17.20 -81.08
N ARG A 11 18.57 17.33 -81.83
CA ARG A 11 19.30 18.61 -81.93
C ARG A 11 18.40 19.69 -82.56
N PRO A 12 18.40 20.94 -82.08
CA PRO A 12 17.62 22.02 -82.67
C PRO A 12 17.97 22.18 -84.16
N GLY A 13 16.96 22.13 -85.04
CA GLY A 13 17.14 22.29 -86.49
C GLY A 13 17.56 21.04 -87.27
N ALA A 14 17.81 19.90 -86.61
CA ALA A 14 18.04 18.62 -87.30
C ALA A 14 16.72 17.94 -87.70
N GLU A 15 16.73 17.16 -88.78
CA GLU A 15 15.57 16.33 -89.13
C GLU A 15 15.21 15.38 -87.96
N PRO A 16 13.91 15.19 -87.65
CA PRO A 16 13.49 14.30 -86.60
C PRO A 16 13.87 12.85 -86.95
N PRO A 17 14.44 12.10 -85.99
CA PRO A 17 14.90 10.74 -86.25
C PRO A 17 13.74 9.82 -86.65
N GLY A 18 14.04 8.78 -87.45
CA GLY A 18 13.04 7.90 -88.06
C GLY A 18 12.05 7.28 -87.06
N TRP A 19 12.54 6.90 -85.87
CA TRP A 19 11.71 6.36 -84.80
C TRP A 19 10.65 7.34 -84.30
N LEU A 20 10.97 8.64 -84.25
CA LEU A 20 10.05 9.68 -83.78
C LEU A 20 8.96 9.92 -84.82
N ARG A 21 9.33 9.93 -86.11
CA ARG A 21 8.36 10.01 -87.22
C ARG A 21 7.41 8.81 -87.23
N GLN A 22 7.93 7.60 -87.00
CA GLN A 22 7.13 6.38 -86.92
C GLN A 22 6.22 6.38 -85.70
N ALA A 23 6.69 6.88 -84.55
CA ALA A 23 5.86 7.03 -83.34
C ALA A 23 4.68 7.98 -83.58
N VAL A 24 4.91 9.14 -84.20
CA VAL A 24 3.83 10.08 -84.50
C VAL A 24 2.82 9.51 -85.50
N ARG A 25 3.27 8.77 -86.53
CA ARG A 25 2.37 8.11 -87.50
C ARG A 25 1.50 7.03 -86.84
N SER A 26 2.08 6.22 -85.95
CA SER A 26 1.36 5.12 -85.29
C SER A 26 0.62 5.53 -84.01
N ALA A 27 0.72 6.80 -83.59
CA ALA A 27 0.05 7.28 -82.38
C ALA A 27 -1.48 7.20 -82.48
N ALA A 28 -2.07 7.53 -83.63
CA ALA A 28 -3.53 7.46 -83.79
C ALA A 28 -4.06 6.02 -83.62
N GLU A 29 -3.33 5.04 -84.17
CA GLU A 29 -3.63 3.61 -84.04
C GLU A 29 -3.60 3.19 -82.56
N ALA A 30 -2.51 3.51 -81.85
CA ALA A 30 -2.33 3.17 -80.44
C ALA A 30 -3.31 3.87 -79.48
N ALA A 31 -3.77 5.07 -79.85
CA ALA A 31 -4.79 5.79 -79.07
C ALA A 31 -6.18 5.14 -79.17
N SER A 32 -6.48 4.46 -80.29
CA SER A 32 -7.77 3.82 -80.55
C SER A 32 -7.84 2.33 -80.19
N SER A 33 -6.72 1.61 -80.21
CA SER A 33 -6.72 0.14 -80.09
C SER A 33 -6.98 -0.37 -78.67
N GLY A 34 -6.70 0.43 -77.63
CA GLY A 34 -6.74 0.00 -76.23
C GLY A 34 -5.64 -1.01 -75.85
N GLU A 35 -5.01 -1.66 -76.83
CA GLU A 35 -3.88 -2.58 -76.69
C GLU A 35 -2.55 -1.95 -77.15
N PRO A 36 -1.40 -2.39 -76.60
CA PRO A 36 -0.07 -1.96 -77.05
C PRO A 36 0.15 -2.21 -78.54
N VAL A 37 0.53 -1.17 -79.28
CA VAL A 37 0.91 -1.27 -80.71
C VAL A 37 2.43 -1.39 -80.81
N VAL A 38 2.90 -2.46 -81.44
CA VAL A 38 4.34 -2.72 -81.61
C VAL A 38 4.71 -2.60 -83.09
N LYS A 39 5.74 -1.80 -83.42
CA LYS A 39 6.26 -1.64 -84.78
C LYS A 39 7.78 -1.87 -84.80
N GLY A 40 8.30 -2.56 -85.81
CA GLY A 40 9.74 -2.68 -86.02
C GLY A 40 10.37 -1.35 -86.44
N LEU A 41 11.56 -1.03 -85.92
CA LEU A 41 12.34 0.13 -86.32
C LEU A 41 13.50 -0.32 -87.20
N ALA A 42 13.54 0.14 -88.45
CA ALA A 42 14.70 -0.05 -89.32
C ALA A 42 15.77 1.00 -89.00
N GLY A 43 17.02 0.56 -88.82
CA GLY A 43 18.18 1.43 -88.65
C GLY A 43 18.77 1.88 -90.00
N PRO A 44 19.50 3.01 -90.04
CA PRO A 44 20.22 3.44 -91.25
C PRO A 44 21.35 2.49 -91.69
N ASP A 45 21.74 1.51 -90.85
CA ASP A 45 22.75 0.47 -91.17
C ASP A 45 22.14 -0.86 -91.68
N ASP A 46 20.81 -0.97 -91.85
CA ASP A 46 20.12 -2.20 -92.25
C ASP A 46 20.19 -2.48 -93.78
N LEU A 47 21.34 -2.27 -94.40
CA LEU A 47 21.56 -2.58 -95.82
C LEU A 47 21.81 -4.08 -96.10
N TYR A 48 21.97 -4.90 -95.06
CA TYR A 48 22.10 -6.35 -95.16
C TYR A 48 21.33 -7.05 -94.03
N LEU A 49 20.23 -7.73 -94.40
CA LEU A 49 19.46 -8.77 -93.70
C LEU A 49 19.92 -9.25 -92.29
N GLU A 50 19.88 -8.40 -91.28
CA GLU A 50 19.62 -8.82 -89.89
C GLU A 50 18.65 -7.82 -89.24
N PRO A 51 17.48 -8.26 -88.75
CA PRO A 51 16.56 -7.36 -88.07
C PRO A 51 17.22 -6.89 -86.78
N THR A 52 17.71 -5.65 -86.75
CA THR A 52 18.08 -5.01 -85.51
C THR A 52 16.84 -5.10 -84.60
N GLY A 53 16.95 -5.84 -83.50
CA GLY A 53 15.83 -6.18 -82.61
C GLY A 53 15.19 -4.99 -81.89
N ARG A 54 15.30 -3.78 -82.45
CA ARG A 54 14.70 -2.54 -81.96
C ARG A 54 13.26 -2.44 -82.43
N GLN A 55 12.36 -2.45 -81.46
CA GLN A 55 10.94 -2.29 -81.68
C GLN A 55 10.45 -1.05 -80.95
N LEU A 56 9.51 -0.35 -81.58
CA LEU A 56 8.76 0.76 -81.04
C LEU A 56 7.47 0.22 -80.43
N VAL A 57 7.31 0.39 -79.13
CA VAL A 57 6.10 0.03 -78.38
C VAL A 57 5.33 1.31 -78.08
N LEU A 58 4.12 1.42 -78.60
CA LEU A 58 3.21 2.54 -78.36
C LEU A 58 2.06 2.10 -77.44
N LEU A 59 1.80 2.91 -76.42
CA LEU A 59 0.76 2.69 -75.43
C LEU A 59 -0.19 3.87 -75.41
N GLY A 60 -1.46 3.63 -75.71
CA GLY A 60 -2.52 4.62 -75.53
C GLY A 60 -2.72 4.93 -74.04
N LEU A 61 -2.79 6.21 -73.70
CA LEU A 61 -3.15 6.67 -72.36
C LEU A 61 -4.68 6.84 -72.31
N PRO A 62 -5.40 6.00 -71.52
CA PRO A 62 -6.85 6.09 -71.46
C PRO A 62 -7.29 7.43 -70.87
N GLY A 63 -8.30 8.04 -71.49
CA GLY A 63 -8.93 9.27 -71.04
C GLY A 63 -10.38 9.29 -71.54
N GLY A 64 -11.29 9.87 -70.75
CA GLY A 64 -12.74 9.79 -70.99
C GLY A 64 -13.13 9.97 -72.46
N GLY A 65 -13.63 8.89 -73.07
CA GLY A 65 -14.19 8.84 -74.43
C GLY A 65 -13.21 8.80 -75.61
N THR A 66 -12.06 9.49 -75.52
CA THR A 66 -10.99 9.45 -76.54
C THR A 66 -9.63 9.54 -75.85
N GLY A 67 -8.70 8.64 -76.18
CA GLY A 67 -7.38 8.56 -75.52
C GLY A 67 -6.70 9.93 -75.43
N ARG A 68 -6.22 10.30 -74.23
CA ARG A 68 -5.67 11.64 -73.95
C ARG A 68 -4.24 11.84 -74.47
N GLY A 69 -3.56 10.76 -74.84
CA GLY A 69 -2.20 10.81 -75.38
C GLY A 69 -1.64 9.42 -75.66
N VAL A 70 -0.42 9.36 -76.18
CA VAL A 70 0.29 8.10 -76.46
C VAL A 70 1.69 8.21 -75.90
N ALA A 71 2.10 7.20 -75.13
CA ALA A 71 3.48 7.02 -74.73
C ALA A 71 4.17 6.06 -75.71
N ALA A 72 5.37 6.40 -76.19
CA ALA A 72 6.12 5.57 -77.13
C ALA A 72 7.51 5.26 -76.57
N PHE A 73 7.89 3.99 -76.59
CA PHE A 73 9.13 3.47 -76.03
C PHE A 73 9.89 2.68 -77.10
N ILE A 74 11.21 2.90 -77.20
CA ILE A 74 12.08 2.07 -78.05
C ILE A 74 12.69 0.99 -77.16
N LYS A 75 12.58 -0.26 -77.59
CA LYS A 75 13.15 -1.39 -76.87
C LYS A 75 13.96 -2.27 -77.81
N GLN A 76 15.10 -2.77 -77.33
CA GLN A 76 15.94 -3.72 -78.06
C GLN A 76 15.77 -5.11 -77.45
N THR A 77 15.33 -6.07 -78.25
CA THR A 77 14.96 -7.43 -77.81
C THR A 77 15.36 -8.44 -78.88
N GLY A 78 15.98 -9.55 -78.45
CA GLY A 78 16.39 -10.64 -79.33
C GLY A 78 15.30 -11.69 -79.65
N ASP A 79 14.13 -11.62 -79.02
CA ASP A 79 13.06 -12.62 -79.18
C ASP A 79 11.66 -11.97 -79.17
N GLY A 80 10.84 -12.27 -80.18
CA GLY A 80 9.53 -11.64 -80.41
C GLY A 80 8.45 -12.04 -79.40
N ARG A 81 8.61 -13.17 -78.69
CA ARG A 81 7.63 -13.64 -77.68
C ARG A 81 7.75 -12.91 -76.33
N GLY A 82 8.93 -12.43 -75.95
CA GLY A 82 9.11 -11.67 -74.69
C GLY A 82 8.48 -10.27 -74.73
N LEU A 83 8.38 -9.71 -75.92
CA LEU A 83 7.88 -8.35 -76.16
C LEU A 83 6.41 -8.15 -75.84
N ALA A 84 5.56 -9.11 -76.19
CA ALA A 84 4.13 -9.03 -75.89
C ALA A 84 3.87 -9.09 -74.37
N ALA A 85 4.62 -9.94 -73.65
CA ALA A 85 4.50 -10.07 -72.20
C ALA A 85 4.98 -8.81 -71.46
N GLU A 86 6.07 -8.19 -71.92
CA GLU A 86 6.55 -6.94 -71.33
C GLU A 86 5.72 -5.73 -71.74
N ALA A 87 5.22 -5.66 -72.99
CA ALA A 87 4.27 -4.64 -73.39
C ALA A 87 2.99 -4.72 -72.54
N GLY A 88 2.53 -5.93 -72.23
CA GLY A 88 1.44 -6.16 -71.28
C GLY A 88 1.75 -5.71 -69.85
N ARG A 89 2.98 -5.87 -69.36
CA ARG A 89 3.40 -5.31 -68.06
C ARG A 89 3.43 -3.79 -68.06
N THR A 90 3.98 -3.18 -69.11
CA THR A 90 4.01 -1.72 -69.23
C THR A 90 2.60 -1.13 -69.39
N SER A 91 1.68 -1.83 -70.07
CA SER A 91 0.28 -1.41 -70.14
C SER A 91 -0.43 -1.52 -68.79
N LEU A 92 -0.09 -2.52 -67.96
CA LEU A 92 -0.58 -2.64 -66.59
C LEU A 92 -0.09 -1.47 -65.71
N ASP A 93 1.18 -1.11 -65.80
CA ASP A 93 1.75 0.03 -65.04
C ASP A 93 1.08 1.37 -65.44
N VAL A 94 0.87 1.59 -66.74
CA VAL A 94 0.15 2.76 -67.26
C VAL A 94 -1.32 2.75 -66.81
N SER A 95 -1.96 1.59 -66.79
CA SER A 95 -3.33 1.44 -66.29
C SER A 95 -3.44 1.77 -64.80
N VAL A 96 -2.47 1.33 -63.98
CA VAL A 96 -2.39 1.68 -62.55
C VAL A 96 -2.21 3.18 -62.35
N LEU A 97 -1.37 3.85 -63.16
CA LEU A 97 -1.22 5.30 -63.11
C LEU A 97 -2.51 6.03 -63.52
N SER A 98 -3.24 5.51 -64.51
CA SER A 98 -4.52 6.07 -64.93
C SER A 98 -5.62 5.86 -63.88
N LEU A 99 -5.62 4.72 -63.18
CA LEU A 99 -6.49 4.45 -62.04
C LEU A 99 -6.15 5.36 -60.85
N TYR A 100 -4.86 5.58 -60.57
CA TYR A 100 -4.43 6.53 -59.55
C TYR A 100 -4.88 7.96 -59.91
N GLN A 101 -4.72 8.37 -61.17
CA GLN A 101 -5.15 9.68 -61.63
C GLN A 101 -6.67 9.82 -61.61
N MET A 102 -7.42 8.78 -61.98
CA MET A 102 -8.88 8.70 -61.78
C MET A 102 -9.22 8.76 -60.30
N HIS A 103 -8.49 8.11 -59.41
CA HIS A 103 -8.72 8.21 -57.97
C HIS A 103 -8.44 9.63 -57.44
N VAL A 104 -7.46 10.32 -58.01
CA VAL A 104 -7.10 11.72 -57.69
C VAL A 104 -8.00 12.75 -58.39
N THR A 105 -8.80 12.35 -59.39
CA THR A 105 -9.76 13.24 -60.08
C THR A 105 -11.22 12.93 -59.75
N ALA A 106 -11.55 11.68 -59.39
CA ALA A 106 -12.83 11.22 -58.86
C ALA A 106 -12.89 11.42 -57.34
N GLY A 107 -11.78 11.29 -56.63
CA GLY A 107 -11.55 12.02 -55.39
C GLY A 107 -11.34 13.47 -55.79
N GLY A 108 -12.32 14.34 -55.52
CA GLY A 108 -12.26 15.75 -55.87
C GLY A 108 -10.92 16.37 -55.50
N ARG A 109 -10.55 17.45 -56.22
CA ARG A 109 -9.44 18.35 -55.87
C ARG A 109 -9.25 18.39 -54.34
N PRO A 110 -8.00 18.32 -53.82
CA PRO A 110 -7.79 18.58 -52.39
C PRO A 110 -8.53 19.86 -52.02
N SER A 111 -9.43 19.73 -51.06
CA SER A 111 -10.39 20.72 -50.60
C SER A 111 -9.77 22.11 -50.58
N GLY A 112 -10.38 23.06 -51.27
CA GLY A 112 -9.93 24.44 -51.26
C GLY A 112 -9.96 25.02 -49.83
N PRO A 113 -9.25 26.13 -49.56
CA PRO A 113 -9.24 26.79 -48.24
C PRO A 113 -10.65 27.18 -47.72
N ALA A 114 -11.66 27.24 -48.58
CA ALA A 114 -13.04 27.55 -48.23
C ALA A 114 -13.80 26.40 -47.52
N GLU A 115 -13.44 25.13 -47.76
CA GLU A 115 -14.15 23.96 -47.19
C GLU A 115 -13.59 23.54 -45.82
N LEU A 116 -12.34 23.88 -45.50
CA LEU A 116 -11.72 23.63 -44.20
C LEU A 116 -12.06 24.69 -43.15
N GLN A 117 -12.46 25.88 -43.59
CA GLN A 117 -12.79 26.99 -42.70
C GLN A 117 -13.96 26.67 -41.74
N PRO A 118 -15.06 26.01 -42.16
CA PRO A 118 -16.10 25.54 -41.25
C PRO A 118 -15.58 24.56 -40.19
N ALA A 119 -14.79 23.57 -40.58
CA ALA A 119 -14.26 22.56 -39.66
C ALA A 119 -13.36 23.15 -38.57
N ILE A 120 -12.45 24.05 -38.97
CA ILE A 120 -11.52 24.70 -38.04
C ILE A 120 -12.28 25.62 -37.08
N ALA A 121 -13.26 26.38 -37.59
CA ALA A 121 -14.03 27.30 -36.76
C ALA A 121 -14.93 26.56 -35.77
N THR A 122 -15.58 25.47 -36.18
CA THR A 122 -16.34 24.61 -35.25
C THR A 122 -15.41 23.97 -34.21
N LEU A 123 -14.23 23.48 -34.59
CA LEU A 123 -13.26 22.97 -33.63
C LEU A 123 -12.80 24.04 -32.63
N ALA A 124 -12.57 25.27 -33.08
CA ALA A 124 -12.18 26.39 -32.22
C ALA A 124 -13.26 26.66 -31.16
N ALA A 125 -14.53 26.76 -31.57
CA ALA A 125 -15.66 26.96 -30.64
C ALA A 125 -15.79 25.81 -29.62
N VAL A 126 -15.57 24.56 -30.04
CA VAL A 126 -15.57 23.41 -29.12
C VAL A 126 -14.39 23.46 -28.13
N ASN A 127 -13.24 23.98 -28.56
CA ASN A 127 -12.03 24.08 -27.74
C ASN A 127 -12.05 25.23 -26.73
N GLU A 128 -12.90 26.25 -26.89
CA GLU A 128 -13.09 27.33 -25.92
C GLU A 128 -13.68 26.85 -24.59
N HIS A 129 -14.21 25.62 -24.56
CA HIS A 129 -14.86 25.05 -23.39
C HIS A 129 -14.05 23.91 -22.76
N ASP A 130 -13.91 23.96 -21.44
CA ASP A 130 -13.20 22.96 -20.62
C ASP A 130 -14.11 21.87 -20.02
N ARG A 131 -15.43 22.06 -20.12
CA ARG A 131 -16.42 21.07 -19.66
C ARG A 131 -17.16 20.48 -20.83
N PHE A 132 -17.61 19.24 -20.67
CA PHE A 132 -18.20 18.47 -21.75
C PHE A 132 -19.51 19.08 -22.25
N LEU A 133 -20.43 19.41 -21.34
CA LEU A 133 -21.76 19.88 -21.74
C LEU A 133 -21.69 21.22 -22.51
N PRO A 134 -20.97 22.26 -22.06
CA PRO A 134 -20.79 23.48 -22.85
C PRO A 134 -20.12 23.23 -24.22
N ALA A 135 -19.08 22.40 -24.26
CA ALA A 135 -18.41 22.06 -25.52
C ALA A 135 -19.32 21.33 -26.51
N ALA A 136 -20.15 20.40 -26.01
CA ALA A 136 -21.11 19.66 -26.83
C ALA A 136 -22.26 20.55 -27.31
N MET A 137 -22.71 21.53 -26.50
CA MET A 137 -23.68 22.53 -26.95
C MET A 137 -23.10 23.48 -28.00
N ALA A 138 -21.85 23.94 -27.82
CA ALA A 138 -21.15 24.75 -28.82
C ALA A 138 -21.03 24.01 -30.15
N PHE A 139 -20.67 22.72 -30.11
CA PHE A 139 -20.66 21.85 -31.30
C PHE A 139 -22.02 21.82 -32.01
N CYS A 140 -23.11 21.54 -31.28
CA CYS A 140 -24.46 21.51 -31.87
C CYS A 140 -24.88 22.87 -32.43
N ASN A 141 -24.62 23.97 -31.72
CA ASN A 141 -24.99 25.32 -32.15
C ASN A 141 -24.22 25.75 -33.40
N GLU A 142 -22.92 25.44 -33.49
CA GLU A 142 -22.10 25.73 -34.66
C GLU A 142 -22.55 24.94 -35.89
N LEU A 143 -22.83 23.65 -35.73
CA LEU A 143 -23.40 22.83 -36.80
C LEU A 143 -24.78 23.37 -37.23
N ALA A 144 -25.63 23.75 -36.28
CA ALA A 144 -26.96 24.28 -36.59
C ALA A 144 -26.90 25.59 -37.38
N ALA A 145 -26.07 26.54 -36.94
CA ALA A 145 -25.92 27.83 -37.59
C ALA A 145 -25.32 27.73 -39.00
N ARG A 146 -24.35 26.84 -39.20
CA ARG A 146 -23.61 26.71 -40.48
C ARG A 146 -24.40 25.99 -41.57
N TRP A 147 -25.09 24.90 -41.21
CA TRP A 147 -25.88 24.11 -42.17
C TRP A 147 -27.37 24.43 -42.12
N GLN A 148 -27.73 25.57 -41.50
CA GLN A 148 -29.10 26.07 -41.37
C GLN A 148 -30.08 25.00 -40.87
N CYS A 149 -29.64 24.26 -39.85
CA CYS A 149 -30.46 23.20 -39.26
C CYS A 149 -31.37 23.79 -38.19
N ASP A 150 -32.63 23.34 -38.18
CA ASP A 150 -33.59 23.65 -37.12
C ASP A 150 -33.10 23.07 -35.78
N ARG A 151 -32.45 21.89 -35.84
CA ARG A 151 -31.94 21.19 -34.68
C ARG A 151 -30.70 20.37 -35.02
N VAL A 152 -29.75 20.38 -34.09
CA VAL A 152 -28.62 19.46 -34.11
C VAL A 152 -28.48 18.85 -32.74
N SER A 153 -28.42 17.53 -32.68
CA SER A 153 -28.31 16.76 -31.44
C SER A 153 -27.05 15.92 -31.46
N VAL A 154 -26.39 15.79 -30.31
CA VAL A 154 -25.26 14.88 -30.12
C VAL A 154 -25.55 13.92 -28.98
N GLY A 155 -25.42 12.63 -29.26
CA GLY A 155 -25.66 11.53 -28.33
C GLY A 155 -24.42 10.68 -28.13
N PHE A 156 -24.23 10.16 -26.93
CA PHE A 156 -23.13 9.25 -26.60
C PHE A 156 -23.65 7.86 -26.29
N LEU A 157 -22.94 6.84 -26.76
CA LEU A 157 -23.28 5.45 -26.50
C LEU A 157 -23.10 5.16 -25.00
N HIS A 158 -24.17 4.69 -24.35
CA HIS A 158 -24.19 4.34 -22.93
C HIS A 158 -24.77 2.93 -22.73
N GLY A 159 -23.89 1.93 -22.66
CA GLY A 159 -24.31 0.53 -22.64
C GLY A 159 -24.68 0.09 -24.06
N ARG A 160 -25.96 -0.24 -24.29
CA ARG A 160 -26.50 -0.63 -25.61
C ARG A 160 -27.30 0.46 -26.32
N TYR A 161 -27.52 1.60 -25.67
CA TYR A 161 -28.41 2.65 -26.17
C TYR A 161 -27.67 3.98 -26.28
N VAL A 162 -28.08 4.80 -27.24
CA VAL A 162 -27.57 6.17 -27.38
C VAL A 162 -28.33 7.09 -26.44
N GLN A 163 -27.60 7.98 -25.77
CA GLN A 163 -28.22 9.01 -24.92
C GLN A 163 -27.83 10.39 -25.40
N ILE A 164 -28.81 11.23 -25.75
CA ILE A 164 -28.55 12.62 -26.11
C ILE A 164 -27.94 13.35 -24.92
N LYS A 165 -26.86 14.08 -25.19
CA LYS A 165 -26.12 14.87 -24.21
C LYS A 165 -26.30 16.37 -24.41
N ALA A 166 -26.41 16.81 -25.66
CA ALA A 166 -26.62 18.20 -26.02
C ALA A 166 -27.47 18.30 -27.29
N MET A 167 -28.18 19.42 -27.41
CA MET A 167 -29.07 19.76 -28.52
C MET A 167 -28.96 21.26 -28.77
N SER A 168 -28.96 21.70 -30.03
CA SER A 168 -28.87 23.11 -30.37
C SER A 168 -30.07 23.89 -29.83
N HIS A 169 -29.83 25.14 -29.42
CA HIS A 169 -30.84 26.10 -28.93
C HIS A 169 -31.70 25.61 -27.73
N THR A 170 -31.31 24.53 -27.04
CA THR A 170 -32.07 23.99 -25.89
C THR A 170 -31.13 23.51 -24.78
N GLU A 171 -31.08 24.25 -23.66
CA GLU A 171 -30.21 23.91 -22.52
C GLU A 171 -30.79 22.82 -21.60
N ARG A 172 -32.12 22.64 -21.60
CA ARG A 172 -32.81 21.64 -20.75
C ARG A 172 -33.86 20.89 -21.56
N PHE A 173 -33.67 19.58 -21.69
CA PHE A 173 -34.63 18.67 -22.32
C PHE A 173 -34.86 17.45 -21.42
N SER A 174 -36.05 16.84 -21.53
CA SER A 174 -36.39 15.62 -20.79
C SER A 174 -36.31 14.42 -21.72
N ARG A 175 -35.65 13.35 -21.27
CA ARG A 175 -35.58 12.06 -21.99
C ARG A 175 -36.93 11.41 -22.25
N LYS A 176 -37.96 11.80 -21.51
CA LYS A 176 -39.33 11.29 -21.68
C LYS A 176 -40.04 11.93 -22.87
N MET A 177 -39.46 12.96 -23.49
CA MET A 177 -40.02 13.60 -24.66
C MET A 177 -39.94 12.63 -25.84
N LYS A 178 -41.06 12.41 -26.53
CA LYS A 178 -41.15 11.50 -27.68
C LYS A 178 -40.16 11.88 -28.79
N LEU A 179 -39.94 13.18 -29.02
CA LEU A 179 -38.93 13.70 -29.95
C LEU A 179 -37.51 13.20 -29.62
N VAL A 180 -37.08 13.29 -28.36
CA VAL A 180 -35.74 12.86 -27.92
C VAL A 180 -35.54 11.37 -28.17
N GLN A 181 -36.57 10.55 -27.94
CA GLN A 181 -36.50 9.10 -28.19
C GLN A 181 -36.40 8.77 -29.68
N LEU A 182 -37.07 9.53 -30.55
CA LEU A 182 -36.97 9.34 -32.01
C LEU A 182 -35.59 9.74 -32.53
N ILE A 183 -35.01 10.81 -32.00
CA ILE A 183 -33.63 11.22 -32.33
C ILE A 183 -32.64 10.17 -31.81
N GLU A 184 -32.79 9.67 -30.58
CA GLU A 184 -31.96 8.58 -30.04
C GLU A 184 -32.06 7.32 -30.91
N ALA A 185 -33.25 6.96 -31.39
CA ALA A 185 -33.44 5.83 -32.31
C ALA A 185 -32.78 6.05 -33.68
N ALA A 186 -32.85 7.27 -34.24
CA ALA A 186 -32.18 7.62 -35.49
C ALA A 186 -30.64 7.60 -35.35
N MET A 187 -30.14 7.96 -34.17
CA MET A 187 -28.72 7.81 -33.83
C MET A 187 -28.33 6.33 -33.71
N GLU A 188 -29.15 5.51 -33.03
CA GLU A 188 -28.92 4.06 -32.89
C GLU A 188 -28.88 3.37 -34.25
N GLU A 189 -29.82 3.67 -35.15
CA GLU A 189 -29.84 3.13 -36.52
C GLU A 189 -28.56 3.47 -37.32
N CYS A 190 -28.01 4.66 -37.11
CA CYS A 190 -26.74 5.09 -37.69
C CYS A 190 -25.54 4.35 -37.06
N LEU A 191 -25.53 4.16 -35.73
CA LEU A 191 -24.45 3.47 -35.04
C LEU A 191 -24.44 1.95 -35.31
N ASP A 192 -25.61 1.34 -35.43
CA ASP A 192 -25.75 -0.11 -35.69
C ASP A 192 -25.20 -0.49 -37.08
N GLN A 193 -25.30 0.43 -38.04
CA GLN A 193 -24.79 0.25 -39.40
C GLN A 193 -23.36 0.77 -39.58
N ASP A 194 -22.85 1.57 -38.63
CA ASP A 194 -21.57 2.28 -38.73
C ASP A 194 -21.44 3.07 -40.06
N LEU A 195 -22.53 3.73 -40.47
CA LEU A 195 -22.65 4.48 -41.72
C LEU A 195 -23.40 5.80 -41.48
N GLU A 196 -23.18 6.78 -42.36
CA GLU A 196 -23.98 8.01 -42.38
C GLU A 196 -25.35 7.69 -42.96
N VAL A 197 -26.39 7.95 -42.16
CA VAL A 197 -27.78 7.62 -42.53
C VAL A 197 -28.52 8.92 -42.81
N THR A 198 -29.09 9.02 -44.01
CA THR A 198 -29.88 10.18 -44.43
C THR A 198 -31.34 9.84 -44.73
N TRP A 199 -32.20 10.82 -44.45
CA TRP A 199 -33.59 10.85 -44.89
C TRP A 199 -33.91 12.24 -45.45
N PRO A 200 -34.49 12.36 -46.65
CA PRO A 200 -34.70 11.28 -47.62
C PRO A 200 -33.37 10.69 -48.12
N ALA A 201 -33.34 9.39 -48.36
CA ALA A 201 -32.20 8.72 -48.99
C ALA A 201 -32.18 8.97 -50.51
N GLY A 202 -30.98 8.98 -51.09
CA GLY A 202 -30.81 8.93 -52.55
C GLY A 202 -31.23 7.58 -53.13
N GLU A 203 -31.46 7.54 -54.45
CA GLU A 203 -31.93 6.34 -55.17
C GLU A 203 -30.97 5.13 -55.05
N GLU A 204 -29.68 5.38 -54.79
CA GLU A 204 -28.62 4.36 -54.65
C GLU A 204 -28.23 4.05 -53.19
N ALA A 205 -29.05 4.43 -52.19
CA ALA A 205 -28.69 4.22 -50.79
C ALA A 205 -28.79 2.75 -50.36
N GLU A 206 -27.68 2.17 -49.89
CA GLU A 206 -27.59 0.78 -49.39
C GLU A 206 -27.76 0.64 -47.86
N PHE A 207 -28.29 1.66 -47.18
CA PHE A 207 -28.49 1.67 -45.72
C PHE A 207 -29.97 1.76 -45.31
N VAL A 208 -30.28 1.29 -44.10
CA VAL A 208 -31.59 1.36 -43.46
C VAL A 208 -31.78 2.75 -42.82
N ASN A 209 -32.89 3.42 -43.10
CA ASN A 209 -33.20 4.77 -42.60
C ASN A 209 -34.62 4.90 -42.02
N ARG A 210 -35.13 3.80 -41.44
CA ARG A 210 -36.49 3.71 -40.90
C ARG A 210 -36.71 4.70 -39.75
N SER A 211 -35.75 4.79 -38.83
CA SER A 211 -35.84 5.70 -37.68
C SER A 211 -35.71 7.16 -38.10
N GLY A 212 -34.85 7.46 -39.09
CA GLY A 212 -34.78 8.79 -39.70
C GLY A 212 -36.09 9.22 -40.38
N ARG A 213 -36.74 8.29 -41.09
CA ARG A 213 -38.08 8.50 -41.67
C ARG A 213 -39.14 8.75 -40.61
N GLU A 214 -39.19 7.91 -39.57
CA GLU A 214 -40.18 8.04 -38.48
C GLU A 214 -40.04 9.39 -37.74
N LEU A 215 -38.81 9.84 -37.51
CA LEU A 215 -38.52 11.16 -36.94
C LEU A 215 -39.09 12.29 -37.81
N SER A 216 -38.83 12.25 -39.12
CA SER A 216 -39.35 13.24 -40.07
C SER A 216 -40.88 13.25 -40.13
N GLU A 217 -41.53 12.09 -40.22
CA GLU A 217 -42.99 11.99 -40.35
C GLU A 217 -43.72 12.50 -39.10
N GLN A 218 -43.20 12.21 -37.90
CA GLN A 218 -43.88 12.57 -36.65
C GLN A 218 -43.64 14.02 -36.21
N HIS A 219 -42.56 14.68 -36.66
CA HIS A 219 -42.15 16.00 -36.14
C HIS A 219 -41.95 17.09 -37.21
N GLY A 220 -42.60 16.96 -38.37
CA GLY A 220 -42.85 18.10 -39.27
C GLY A 220 -42.18 18.08 -40.64
N ARG A 221 -41.98 16.91 -41.26
CA ARG A 221 -41.34 16.74 -42.59
C ARG A 221 -39.94 17.34 -42.61
N LEU A 222 -38.99 16.60 -42.06
CA LEU A 222 -37.61 17.02 -41.88
C LEU A 222 -36.67 16.23 -42.79
N ALA A 223 -35.65 16.88 -43.32
CA ALA A 223 -34.45 16.22 -43.78
C ALA A 223 -33.58 15.89 -42.56
N VAL A 224 -33.22 14.62 -42.40
CA VAL A 224 -32.46 14.09 -41.26
C VAL A 224 -31.13 13.54 -41.76
N LEU A 225 -30.04 13.90 -41.10
CA LEU A 225 -28.71 13.35 -41.33
C LEU A 225 -28.12 12.90 -40.00
N SER A 226 -27.87 11.60 -39.84
CA SER A 226 -27.18 11.02 -38.68
C SER A 226 -25.78 10.57 -39.07
N LEU A 227 -24.76 11.02 -38.33
CA LEU A 227 -23.36 10.63 -38.54
C LEU A 227 -22.78 9.95 -37.29
N PRO A 228 -22.02 8.85 -37.48
CA PRO A 228 -21.33 8.20 -36.38
C PRO A 228 -20.02 8.95 -36.04
N LEU A 229 -19.82 9.20 -34.75
CA LEU A 229 -18.62 9.82 -34.21
C LEU A 229 -17.65 8.73 -33.74
N ARG A 230 -16.51 8.61 -34.44
CA ARG A 230 -15.54 7.54 -34.23
C ARG A 230 -14.29 8.03 -33.49
N ARG A 231 -13.78 7.20 -32.57
CA ARG A 231 -12.48 7.40 -31.92
C ARG A 231 -11.67 6.11 -32.02
N ALA A 232 -10.51 6.19 -32.68
CA ALA A 232 -9.63 5.03 -32.91
C ALA A 232 -10.36 3.85 -33.61
N GLY A 233 -11.16 4.16 -34.64
CA GLY A 233 -11.91 3.17 -35.42
C GLY A 233 -13.15 2.59 -34.70
N GLN A 234 -13.48 3.04 -33.50
CA GLN A 234 -14.69 2.62 -32.78
C GLN A 234 -15.72 3.75 -32.72
N VAL A 235 -16.96 3.43 -33.04
CA VAL A 235 -18.11 4.32 -32.85
C VAL A 235 -18.37 4.52 -31.36
N VAL A 236 -18.42 5.76 -30.91
CA VAL A 236 -18.58 6.11 -29.48
C VAL A 236 -19.72 7.09 -29.21
N ALA A 237 -20.18 7.79 -30.24
CA ALA A 237 -21.23 8.80 -30.19
C ALA A 237 -21.84 8.97 -31.59
N ALA A 238 -22.95 9.70 -31.69
CA ALA A 238 -23.63 10.02 -32.94
C ALA A 238 -24.05 11.50 -32.93
N ALA A 239 -24.08 12.14 -34.09
CA ALA A 239 -24.66 13.46 -34.29
C ALA A 239 -25.80 13.37 -35.29
N THR A 240 -26.95 13.97 -34.97
CA THR A 240 -28.13 14.03 -35.86
C THR A 240 -28.47 15.47 -36.14
N LEU A 241 -28.58 15.82 -37.42
CA LEU A 241 -28.91 17.14 -37.93
C LEU A 241 -30.30 17.07 -38.58
N GLU A 242 -31.16 18.03 -38.24
CA GLU A 242 -32.53 18.14 -38.71
C GLU A 242 -32.74 19.52 -39.35
N ARG A 243 -33.21 19.55 -40.59
CA ARG A 243 -33.58 20.78 -41.31
C ARG A 243 -34.86 20.58 -42.12
N PRO A 244 -35.53 21.64 -42.61
CA PRO A 244 -36.76 21.49 -43.37
C PRO A 244 -36.58 20.58 -44.60
N ALA A 245 -37.56 19.71 -44.89
CA ALA A 245 -37.46 18.74 -45.98
C ALA A 245 -37.28 19.36 -47.39
N ASP A 246 -37.59 20.65 -47.56
CA ASP A 246 -37.43 21.38 -48.82
C ASP A 246 -35.96 21.58 -49.21
N HIS A 247 -35.05 21.40 -48.26
CA HIS A 247 -33.60 21.54 -48.46
C HIS A 247 -32.88 20.28 -47.94
N PRO A 248 -32.87 19.14 -48.66
CA PRO A 248 -32.16 17.93 -48.22
C PRO A 248 -30.63 18.10 -48.29
N PHE A 249 -29.89 17.35 -47.48
CA PHE A 249 -28.41 17.40 -47.44
C PHE A 249 -27.79 16.90 -48.74
N SER A 250 -26.96 17.73 -49.38
CA SER A 250 -26.20 17.35 -50.57
C SER A 250 -24.98 16.49 -50.20
N PRO A 251 -24.46 15.65 -51.12
CA PRO A 251 -23.28 14.82 -50.86
C PRO A 251 -22.06 15.61 -50.37
N ALA A 252 -21.79 16.77 -50.97
CA ALA A 252 -20.69 17.65 -50.57
C ALA A 252 -20.89 18.25 -49.15
N GLU A 253 -22.12 18.58 -48.77
CA GLU A 253 -22.43 19.01 -47.39
C GLU A 253 -22.19 17.86 -46.40
N ILE A 254 -22.62 16.64 -46.73
CA ILE A 254 -22.44 15.46 -45.88
C ILE A 254 -20.95 15.17 -45.66
N GLU A 255 -20.13 15.26 -46.70
CA GLU A 255 -18.67 15.11 -46.59
C GLU A 255 -18.05 16.15 -45.66
N THR A 256 -18.47 17.41 -45.78
CA THR A 256 -17.94 18.49 -44.93
C THR A 256 -18.38 18.31 -43.47
N VAL A 257 -19.65 17.96 -43.22
CA VAL A 257 -20.16 17.68 -41.88
C VAL A 257 -19.43 16.48 -41.27
N ARG A 258 -19.18 15.43 -42.06
CA ARG A 258 -18.38 14.26 -41.63
C ARG A 258 -17.00 14.70 -41.16
N LEU A 259 -16.30 15.52 -41.94
CA LEU A 259 -14.97 16.02 -41.59
C LEU A 259 -14.99 16.83 -40.29
N VAL A 260 -16.00 17.70 -40.10
CA VAL A 260 -16.18 18.47 -38.85
C VAL A 260 -16.41 17.54 -37.65
N CYS A 261 -17.30 16.56 -37.81
CA CYS A 261 -17.58 15.53 -36.81
C CYS A 261 -16.32 14.76 -36.43
N GLU A 262 -15.54 14.29 -37.39
CA GLU A 262 -14.28 13.56 -37.16
C GLU A 262 -13.24 14.41 -36.42
N LEU A 263 -13.13 15.69 -36.75
CA LEU A 263 -12.18 16.61 -36.13
C LEU A 263 -12.57 16.95 -34.68
N CYS A 264 -13.87 17.15 -34.40
CA CYS A 264 -14.37 17.48 -33.06
C CYS A 264 -14.50 16.27 -32.13
N THR A 265 -14.70 15.07 -32.68
CA THR A 265 -14.91 13.83 -31.89
C THR A 265 -13.82 13.57 -30.84
N PRO A 266 -12.50 13.64 -31.15
CA PRO A 266 -11.43 13.52 -30.17
C PRO A 266 -11.62 14.38 -28.91
N ARG A 267 -11.95 15.66 -29.10
CA ARG A 267 -12.11 16.64 -28.02
C ARG A 267 -13.36 16.33 -27.21
N LEU A 268 -14.49 16.12 -27.87
CA LEU A 268 -15.77 15.80 -27.21
C LEU A 268 -15.66 14.51 -26.38
N VAL A 269 -15.01 13.46 -26.91
CA VAL A 269 -14.79 12.20 -26.19
C VAL A 269 -13.83 12.38 -25.02
N SER A 270 -12.78 13.18 -25.17
CA SER A 270 -11.85 13.49 -24.09
C SER A 270 -12.54 14.20 -22.93
N LEU A 271 -13.31 15.25 -23.24
CA LEU A 271 -14.09 15.99 -22.25
C LEU A 271 -15.15 15.10 -21.59
N ALA A 272 -15.88 14.29 -22.37
CA ALA A 272 -16.88 13.36 -21.85
C ALA A 272 -16.30 12.34 -20.86
N ARG A 273 -15.03 11.94 -21.02
CA ARG A 273 -14.33 11.06 -20.08
C ARG A 273 -13.87 11.80 -18.82
N GLN A 274 -13.39 13.03 -18.98
CA GLN A 274 -12.90 13.87 -17.88
C GLN A 274 -14.04 14.35 -16.98
N ASP A 275 -15.20 14.71 -17.54
CA ASP A 275 -16.35 15.21 -16.77
C ASP A 275 -17.14 14.11 -16.02
N ARG A 276 -16.69 12.84 -16.10
CA ARG A 276 -17.29 11.75 -15.32
C ARG A 276 -17.00 11.96 -13.83
N TRP A 277 -18.06 11.97 -13.02
CA TRP A 277 -17.98 11.96 -11.55
C TRP A 277 -16.99 10.89 -11.06
N ILE A 278 -16.20 11.24 -10.06
CA ILE A 278 -15.11 10.44 -9.47
C ILE A 278 -15.57 9.00 -9.16
N GLY A 279 -16.83 8.80 -8.75
CA GLY A 279 -17.42 7.47 -8.51
C GLY A 279 -17.61 6.61 -9.77
N ALA A 280 -17.93 7.19 -10.92
CA ALA A 280 -18.06 6.46 -12.18
C ALA A 280 -16.70 6.04 -12.77
N ARG A 281 -15.62 6.79 -12.45
CA ARG A 281 -14.23 6.40 -12.74
C ARG A 281 -13.80 5.23 -11.85
N ALA A 282 -14.17 5.25 -10.57
CA ALA A 282 -13.90 4.15 -9.65
C ALA A 282 -14.65 2.86 -10.04
N ALA A 283 -15.92 2.93 -10.45
CA ALA A 283 -16.71 1.76 -10.86
C ALA A 283 -16.21 1.10 -12.16
N ALA A 284 -15.75 1.90 -13.13
CA ALA A 284 -15.16 1.40 -14.37
C ALA A 284 -13.77 0.77 -14.15
N ALA A 285 -12.99 1.30 -13.20
CA ALA A 285 -11.77 0.67 -12.73
C ALA A 285 -12.06 -0.65 -11.98
N PHE A 286 -13.07 -0.67 -11.11
CA PHE A 286 -13.46 -1.84 -10.32
C PHE A 286 -13.92 -3.03 -11.17
N ARG A 287 -14.61 -2.79 -12.30
CA ARG A 287 -15.01 -3.87 -13.23
C ARG A 287 -13.86 -4.50 -14.01
N ARG A 288 -12.67 -3.89 -14.05
CA ARG A 288 -11.46 -4.45 -14.71
C ARG A 288 -10.49 -5.11 -13.74
N VAL A 289 -10.72 -4.99 -12.42
CA VAL A 289 -9.85 -5.52 -11.37
C VAL A 289 -9.94 -7.04 -11.15
N PRO A 290 -11.08 -7.74 -11.32
CA PRO A 290 -11.09 -9.19 -11.09
C PRO A 290 -10.24 -9.97 -12.10
N ALA A 291 -10.13 -9.49 -13.35
CA ALA A 291 -9.35 -10.15 -14.39
C ALA A 291 -7.83 -9.93 -14.25
N ALA A 292 -7.39 -8.81 -13.67
CA ALA A 292 -5.97 -8.50 -13.45
C ALA A 292 -5.41 -9.13 -12.15
N ILE A 293 -6.27 -9.28 -11.12
CA ILE A 293 -5.88 -9.94 -9.87
C ILE A 293 -5.74 -11.47 -10.08
N VAL A 294 -6.60 -12.09 -10.89
CA VAL A 294 -6.56 -13.54 -11.21
C VAL A 294 -5.75 -13.86 -12.49
N GLY A 295 -5.17 -12.85 -13.15
CA GLY A 295 -4.34 -13.07 -14.34
C GLY A 295 -2.93 -13.61 -14.01
N PRO A 296 -2.37 -14.53 -14.83
CA PRO A 296 -1.08 -15.21 -14.59
C PRO A 296 0.18 -14.33 -14.77
N LYS A 297 0.02 -13.04 -15.06
CA LYS A 297 1.16 -12.11 -15.18
C LYS A 297 1.51 -11.54 -13.80
N HIS A 298 2.79 -11.67 -13.42
CA HIS A 298 3.40 -11.22 -12.16
C HIS A 298 3.05 -12.02 -10.88
N THR A 299 2.76 -13.32 -10.98
CA THR A 299 2.49 -14.20 -9.82
C THR A 299 3.56 -14.10 -8.72
N TRP A 300 4.84 -14.05 -9.08
CA TRP A 300 5.96 -13.94 -8.13
C TRP A 300 5.99 -12.62 -7.37
N LEU A 301 5.71 -11.50 -8.04
CA LEU A 301 5.71 -10.18 -7.39
C LEU A 301 4.52 -10.06 -6.42
N LYS A 302 3.38 -10.67 -6.75
CA LYS A 302 2.21 -10.77 -5.87
C LYS A 302 2.51 -11.63 -4.64
N LEU A 303 3.19 -12.76 -4.83
CA LEU A 303 3.59 -13.65 -3.74
C LEU A 303 4.58 -12.96 -2.79
N LEU A 304 5.54 -12.19 -3.34
CA LEU A 304 6.45 -11.36 -2.57
C LEU A 304 5.70 -10.27 -1.78
N ALA A 305 4.74 -9.58 -2.40
CA ALA A 305 3.96 -8.54 -1.73
C ALA A 305 3.10 -9.11 -0.59
N VAL A 306 2.47 -10.28 -0.79
CA VAL A 306 1.72 -10.99 0.25
C VAL A 306 2.66 -11.45 1.38
N LEU A 307 3.83 -11.98 1.04
CA LEU A 307 4.82 -12.40 2.02
C LEU A 307 5.35 -11.21 2.84
N LEU A 308 5.63 -10.08 2.19
CA LEU A 308 6.07 -8.85 2.86
C LEU A 308 4.97 -8.28 3.76
N LEU A 309 3.71 -8.29 3.29
CA LEU A 309 2.58 -7.88 4.12
C LEU A 309 2.40 -8.80 5.33
N ALA A 310 2.49 -10.13 5.12
CA ALA A 310 2.43 -11.12 6.19
C ALA A 310 3.60 -10.95 7.19
N ALA A 311 4.80 -10.68 6.70
CA ALA A 311 5.97 -10.40 7.53
C ALA A 311 5.81 -9.09 8.32
N ALA A 312 5.28 -8.02 7.71
CA ALA A 312 5.00 -6.77 8.39
C ALA A 312 3.93 -6.94 9.48
N VAL A 313 2.84 -7.65 9.18
CA VAL A 313 1.82 -8.02 10.17
C VAL A 313 2.43 -8.85 11.29
N PHE A 314 3.24 -9.86 10.95
CA PHE A 314 3.94 -10.67 11.95
C PHE A 314 4.83 -9.81 12.85
N LEU A 315 5.64 -8.90 12.31
CA LEU A 315 6.52 -8.03 13.12
C LEU A 315 5.75 -7.07 14.03
N VAL A 316 4.58 -6.59 13.61
CA VAL A 316 3.74 -5.69 14.44
C VAL A 316 3.02 -6.45 15.55
N PHE A 317 2.53 -7.66 15.27
CA PHE A 317 1.71 -8.42 16.22
C PHE A 317 2.46 -9.49 17.00
N ALA A 318 3.69 -9.83 16.61
CA ALA A 318 4.53 -10.78 17.33
C ALA A 318 4.87 -10.21 18.71
N LYS A 319 4.26 -10.79 19.74
CA LYS A 319 4.59 -10.51 21.13
C LYS A 319 5.74 -11.42 21.54
N GLY A 320 6.94 -10.87 21.67
CA GLY A 320 8.07 -11.56 22.29
C GLY A 320 7.94 -11.55 23.82
N GLU A 321 8.29 -12.66 24.47
CA GLU A 321 8.48 -12.68 25.92
C GLU A 321 9.85 -12.07 26.25
N TYR A 322 9.86 -10.85 26.81
CA TYR A 322 11.08 -10.26 27.35
C TYR A 322 11.42 -10.91 28.70
N ARG A 323 12.64 -11.43 28.83
CA ARG A 323 13.10 -12.15 30.03
C ARG A 323 14.33 -11.49 30.61
N ILE A 324 14.21 -11.05 31.86
CA ILE A 324 15.31 -10.51 32.66
C ILE A 324 15.99 -11.67 33.38
N SER A 325 17.30 -11.83 33.18
CA SER A 325 18.09 -12.87 33.85
C SER A 325 18.90 -12.23 34.98
N ALA A 326 18.65 -12.67 36.21
CA ALA A 326 19.32 -12.14 37.40
C ALA A 326 19.71 -13.29 38.34
N PRO A 327 20.92 -13.26 38.94
CA PRO A 327 21.25 -14.18 40.03
C PRO A 327 20.35 -13.90 41.24
N PHE A 328 20.13 -14.92 42.06
CA PHE A 328 19.27 -14.82 43.23
C PHE A 328 19.84 -15.61 44.41
N VAL A 329 19.44 -15.19 45.61
CA VAL A 329 19.69 -15.91 46.86
C VAL A 329 18.39 -16.10 47.60
N PHE A 330 18.25 -17.21 48.32
CA PHE A 330 17.13 -17.37 49.25
C PHE A 330 17.45 -16.62 50.54
N GLN A 331 16.48 -15.91 51.06
CA GLN A 331 16.56 -15.29 52.38
C GLN A 331 15.35 -15.74 53.19
N ALA A 332 15.53 -15.87 54.50
CA ALA A 332 14.40 -16.02 55.39
C ALA A 332 13.59 -14.71 55.43
N GLU A 333 12.26 -14.83 55.49
CA GLU A 333 11.36 -13.68 55.56
C GLU A 333 11.68 -12.81 56.78
N ARG A 334 12.01 -13.46 57.89
CA ARG A 334 12.40 -12.84 59.16
C ARG A 334 13.66 -13.51 59.69
N GLN A 335 14.59 -12.72 60.20
CA GLN A 335 15.72 -13.23 60.97
C GLN A 335 15.63 -12.63 62.36
N GLN A 336 15.67 -13.50 63.37
CA GLN A 336 15.72 -13.09 64.76
C GLN A 336 17.18 -13.07 65.21
N VAL A 337 17.70 -11.89 65.48
CA VAL A 337 19.03 -11.72 66.07
C VAL A 337 18.91 -11.79 67.59
N LEU A 338 19.62 -12.73 68.21
CA LEU A 338 19.72 -12.89 69.66
C LEU A 338 21.03 -12.28 70.15
N THR A 339 20.91 -11.33 71.07
CA THR A 339 22.04 -10.58 71.61
C THR A 339 22.24 -10.86 73.10
N ALA A 340 23.43 -10.58 73.62
CA ALA A 340 23.72 -10.67 75.04
C ALA A 340 22.99 -9.52 75.80
N PRO A 341 22.15 -9.80 76.81
CA PRO A 341 21.38 -8.79 77.53
C PRO A 341 22.23 -7.92 78.46
N PHE A 342 23.37 -8.46 78.93
CA PHE A 342 24.35 -7.78 79.76
C PHE A 342 25.74 -8.39 79.52
N GLU A 343 26.77 -7.72 80.04
CA GLU A 343 28.15 -8.22 79.97
C GLU A 343 28.36 -9.41 80.89
N GLY A 344 28.86 -10.53 80.36
CA GLY A 344 29.04 -11.76 81.14
C GLY A 344 29.84 -12.82 80.41
N GLN A 345 30.22 -13.87 81.13
CA GLN A 345 30.95 -15.00 80.55
C GLN A 345 29.97 -16.05 80.02
N LEU A 346 30.18 -16.55 78.81
CA LEU A 346 29.38 -17.63 78.23
C LEU A 346 29.68 -18.94 78.97
N GLU A 347 28.68 -19.54 79.63
CA GLU A 347 28.85 -20.77 80.42
C GLU A 347 28.56 -22.02 79.58
N LYS A 348 27.46 -22.01 78.83
CA LYS A 348 27.04 -23.15 77.98
C LYS A 348 26.39 -22.66 76.70
N VAL A 349 26.61 -23.43 75.63
CA VAL A 349 25.89 -23.32 74.36
C VAL A 349 25.20 -24.66 74.13
N LEU A 350 23.88 -24.64 73.95
CA LEU A 350 23.03 -25.84 73.92
C LEU A 350 22.58 -26.19 72.49
N VAL A 351 22.92 -25.36 71.51
CA VAL A 351 22.48 -25.52 70.12
C VAL A 351 23.62 -25.29 69.13
N LYS A 352 23.52 -25.97 67.98
CA LYS A 352 24.47 -25.84 66.86
C LYS A 352 23.86 -25.09 65.69
N VAL A 353 24.72 -24.47 64.87
CA VAL A 353 24.31 -23.92 63.57
C VAL A 353 23.71 -25.05 62.72
N GLY A 354 22.56 -24.78 62.09
CA GLY A 354 21.77 -25.75 61.35
C GLY A 354 20.77 -26.56 62.19
N GLN A 355 20.78 -26.44 63.52
CA GLN A 355 19.81 -27.10 64.39
C GLN A 355 18.48 -26.34 64.44
N ARG A 356 17.37 -27.09 64.41
CA ARG A 356 16.03 -26.54 64.60
C ARG A 356 15.75 -26.29 66.08
N VAL A 357 15.13 -25.16 66.37
CA VAL A 357 14.80 -24.70 67.73
C VAL A 357 13.34 -24.28 67.82
N GLU A 358 12.74 -24.49 68.98
CA GLU A 358 11.37 -24.08 69.30
C GLU A 358 11.33 -22.73 70.01
N ALA A 359 10.20 -22.02 69.92
CA ALA A 359 10.02 -20.78 70.67
C ALA A 359 10.09 -21.04 72.18
N GLY A 360 10.91 -20.26 72.89
CA GLY A 360 11.17 -20.40 74.32
C GLY A 360 12.33 -21.35 74.68
N GLN A 361 12.88 -22.10 73.72
CA GLN A 361 14.00 -23.01 73.96
C GLN A 361 15.27 -22.23 74.34
N ILE A 362 15.96 -22.68 75.38
CA ILE A 362 17.25 -22.11 75.81
C ILE A 362 18.33 -22.51 74.80
N LEU A 363 19.03 -21.51 74.27
CA LEU A 363 20.08 -21.68 73.27
C LEU A 363 21.47 -21.55 73.89
N ALA A 364 21.63 -20.62 74.83
CA ALA A 364 22.88 -20.37 75.54
C ALA A 364 22.62 -19.85 76.96
N GLU A 365 23.58 -20.06 77.84
CA GLU A 365 23.54 -19.61 79.23
C GLU A 365 24.79 -18.79 79.55
N LEU A 366 24.59 -17.60 80.12
CA LEU A 366 25.65 -16.81 80.73
C LEU A 366 25.87 -17.26 82.17
N ARG A 367 27.11 -17.09 82.65
CA ARG A 367 27.50 -17.50 83.99
C ARG A 367 26.76 -16.70 85.07
N THR A 368 25.89 -17.36 85.82
CA THR A 368 25.03 -16.71 86.84
C THR A 368 25.55 -16.80 88.27
N LEU A 369 26.56 -17.64 88.54
CA LEU A 369 27.07 -17.85 89.91
C LEU A 369 27.47 -16.55 90.65
N PRO A 370 28.14 -15.57 90.02
CA PRO A 370 28.42 -14.30 90.69
C PRO A 370 27.16 -13.51 91.05
N LEU A 371 26.17 -13.48 90.15
CA LEU A 371 24.89 -12.80 90.36
C LEU A 371 24.07 -13.46 91.48
N GLN A 372 24.07 -14.79 91.55
CA GLN A 372 23.40 -15.54 92.62
C GLN A 372 24.03 -15.26 93.98
N ARG A 373 25.37 -15.18 94.06
CA ARG A 373 26.06 -14.82 95.31
C ARG A 373 25.70 -13.39 95.75
N GLU A 374 25.62 -12.45 94.81
CA GLU A 374 25.20 -11.08 95.10
C GLU A 374 23.73 -11.03 95.56
N LEU A 375 22.83 -11.80 94.93
CA LEU A 375 21.43 -11.91 95.32
C LEU A 375 21.28 -12.46 96.74
N ASN A 376 21.97 -13.56 97.08
CA ASN A 376 21.93 -14.15 98.42
C ASN A 376 22.44 -13.19 99.50
N ARG A 377 23.48 -12.40 99.18
CA ARG A 377 23.99 -11.36 100.08
C ARG A 377 22.96 -10.25 100.29
N ALA A 378 22.35 -9.76 99.21
CA ALA A 378 21.30 -8.75 99.28
C ALA A 378 20.06 -9.25 100.05
N GLU A 379 19.72 -10.54 99.95
CA GLU A 379 18.64 -11.15 100.73
C GLU A 379 18.92 -11.16 102.24
N ALA A 380 20.16 -11.46 102.65
CA ALA A 380 20.57 -11.40 104.04
C ALA A 380 20.54 -9.95 104.60
N GLU A 381 21.12 -9.00 103.84
CA GLU A 381 21.12 -7.56 104.21
C GLU A 381 19.68 -7.00 104.29
N LEU A 382 18.76 -7.48 103.45
CA LEU A 382 17.34 -7.08 103.49
C LEU A 382 16.67 -7.56 104.77
N PHE A 383 16.98 -8.79 105.21
CA PHE A 383 16.47 -9.33 106.46
C PHE A 383 16.97 -8.52 107.67
N GLU A 384 18.25 -8.12 107.68
CA GLU A 384 18.82 -7.26 108.71
C GLU A 384 18.13 -5.89 108.77
N HIS A 385 18.00 -5.18 107.63
CA HIS A 385 17.34 -3.87 107.62
C HIS A 385 15.85 -3.92 107.97
N ARG A 386 15.15 -5.02 107.65
CA ARG A 386 13.78 -5.25 108.10
C ARG A 386 13.70 -5.41 109.61
N LYS A 387 14.61 -6.20 110.20
CA LYS A 387 14.74 -6.35 111.66
C LYS A 387 15.05 -5.01 112.35
N GLU A 388 15.96 -4.22 111.80
CA GLU A 388 16.28 -2.87 112.29
C GLU A 388 15.07 -1.93 112.22
N THR A 389 14.30 -2.00 111.13
CA THR A 389 13.06 -1.22 110.97
C THR A 389 12.05 -1.59 112.07
N ASP A 390 11.83 -2.88 112.31
CA ASP A 390 10.89 -3.36 113.33
C ASP A 390 11.35 -3.00 114.76
N ALA A 391 12.65 -3.09 115.03
CA ALA A 391 13.24 -2.69 116.32
C ALA A 391 13.10 -1.17 116.55
N ALA A 392 13.45 -0.34 115.57
CA ALA A 392 13.33 1.12 115.67
C ALA A 392 11.86 1.57 115.81
N ARG A 393 10.91 0.86 115.19
CA ARG A 393 9.46 1.07 115.39
C ARG A 393 9.03 0.71 116.81
N ALA A 394 9.49 -0.42 117.35
CA ALA A 394 9.19 -0.83 118.72
C ALA A 394 9.73 0.18 119.75
N GLU A 395 10.91 0.75 119.51
CA GLU A 395 11.54 1.79 120.34
C GLU A 395 11.01 3.21 120.09
N LYS A 396 9.99 3.38 119.21
CA LYS A 396 9.38 4.66 118.82
C LYS A 396 10.35 5.68 118.20
N ARG A 397 11.45 5.21 117.59
CA ARG A 397 12.40 6.06 116.83
C ARG A 397 11.99 6.15 115.37
N TRP A 398 10.99 6.98 115.10
CA TRP A 398 10.34 7.07 113.77
C TRP A 398 11.29 7.43 112.62
N ALA A 399 12.22 8.36 112.85
CA ALA A 399 13.19 8.77 111.83
C ALA A 399 14.14 7.62 111.44
N GLU A 400 14.67 6.89 112.42
CA GLU A 400 15.53 5.72 112.20
C GLU A 400 14.77 4.59 111.50
N ALA A 401 13.52 4.34 111.92
CA ALA A 401 12.65 3.37 111.27
C ALA A 401 12.35 3.72 109.80
N GLN A 402 12.12 5.01 109.49
CA GLN A 402 11.88 5.45 108.12
C GLN A 402 13.13 5.31 107.25
N MET A 403 14.32 5.62 107.79
CA MET A 403 15.59 5.44 107.08
C MET A 403 15.88 3.95 106.82
N ALA A 404 15.70 3.09 107.82
CA ALA A 404 15.88 1.64 107.68
C ALA A 404 14.88 1.04 106.66
N ALA A 405 13.62 1.50 106.68
CA ALA A 405 12.62 1.10 105.70
C ALA A 405 13.01 1.52 104.27
N ALA A 406 13.50 2.76 104.09
CA ALA A 406 13.97 3.24 102.78
C ALA A 406 15.17 2.42 102.25
N ARG A 407 16.10 2.01 103.13
CA ARG A 407 17.22 1.12 102.77
C ARG A 407 16.73 -0.28 102.38
N ALA A 408 15.78 -0.83 103.13
CA ALA A 408 15.17 -2.12 102.82
C ALA A 408 14.46 -2.07 101.45
N GLU A 409 13.76 -0.97 101.14
CA GLU A 409 13.11 -0.77 99.84
C GLU A 409 14.14 -0.66 98.71
N GLN A 410 15.20 0.15 98.88
CA GLN A 410 16.30 0.25 97.90
C GLN A 410 16.93 -1.12 97.62
N LEU A 411 17.13 -1.93 98.65
CA LEU A 411 17.72 -3.26 98.52
C LEU A 411 16.77 -4.26 97.83
N ALA A 412 15.47 -4.18 98.10
CA ALA A 412 14.47 -4.97 97.39
C ALA A 412 14.48 -4.66 95.88
N GLN A 413 14.57 -3.38 95.49
CA GLN A 413 14.71 -2.99 94.08
C GLN A 413 15.99 -3.53 93.44
N ARG A 414 17.10 -3.56 94.18
CA ARG A 414 18.36 -4.16 93.71
C ARG A 414 18.24 -5.68 93.52
N MET A 415 17.54 -6.37 94.42
CA MET A 415 17.26 -7.80 94.29
C MET A 415 16.42 -8.11 93.04
N ASP A 416 15.42 -7.30 92.74
CA ASP A 416 14.58 -7.48 91.55
C ASP A 416 15.40 -7.34 90.26
N LEU A 417 16.31 -6.36 90.19
CA LEU A 417 17.27 -6.22 89.08
C LEU A 417 18.20 -7.44 88.95
N LEU A 418 18.70 -7.98 90.07
CA LEU A 418 19.56 -9.16 90.06
C LEU A 418 18.79 -10.41 89.59
N ARG A 419 17.55 -10.59 90.03
CA ARG A 419 16.66 -11.68 89.58
C ARG A 419 16.39 -11.58 88.08
N GLU A 420 16.09 -10.39 87.58
CA GLU A 420 15.91 -10.15 86.15
C GLU A 420 17.18 -10.49 85.35
N ARG A 421 18.37 -10.10 85.83
CA ARG A 421 19.64 -10.47 85.20
C ARG A 421 19.89 -11.97 85.19
N ILE A 422 19.56 -12.67 86.28
CA ILE A 422 19.71 -14.13 86.36
C ILE A 422 18.76 -14.83 85.37
N GLU A 423 17.52 -14.36 85.24
CA GLU A 423 16.56 -14.93 84.29
C GLU A 423 16.92 -14.63 82.84
N THR A 424 17.36 -13.40 82.54
CA THR A 424 17.80 -13.01 81.20
C THR A 424 19.16 -13.62 80.81
N ALA A 425 19.94 -14.13 81.76
CA ALA A 425 21.16 -14.90 81.49
C ALA A 425 20.91 -16.16 80.64
N LYS A 426 19.68 -16.69 80.66
CA LYS A 426 19.23 -17.78 79.81
C LYS A 426 18.72 -17.20 78.49
N ILE A 427 19.57 -17.26 77.46
CA ILE A 427 19.25 -16.77 76.12
C ILE A 427 18.29 -17.75 75.45
N LYS A 428 17.04 -17.34 75.26
CA LYS A 428 15.97 -18.16 74.67
C LYS A 428 15.65 -17.73 73.24
N ALA A 429 15.25 -18.67 72.39
CA ALA A 429 14.65 -18.35 71.10
C ALA A 429 13.29 -17.67 71.30
N LEU A 430 12.99 -16.58 70.58
CA LEU A 430 11.65 -15.95 70.65
C LEU A 430 10.72 -16.53 69.59
N ILE A 431 11.28 -17.07 68.50
CA ILE A 431 10.54 -17.73 67.42
C ILE A 431 11.05 -19.16 67.20
N GLU A 432 10.18 -19.99 66.66
CA GLU A 432 10.58 -21.29 66.10
C GLU A 432 11.40 -21.06 64.80
N GLY A 433 12.50 -21.78 64.63
CA GLY A 433 13.33 -21.65 63.43
C GLY A 433 14.54 -22.55 63.43
N THR A 434 15.54 -22.20 62.64
CA THR A 434 16.84 -22.87 62.58
C THR A 434 17.94 -21.85 62.79
N VAL A 435 18.95 -22.23 63.54
CA VAL A 435 20.12 -21.38 63.81
C VAL A 435 20.91 -21.23 62.51
N VAL A 436 20.92 -20.02 61.95
CA VAL A 436 21.62 -19.70 60.69
C VAL A 436 23.07 -19.31 60.97
N ARG A 437 23.29 -18.57 62.07
CA ARG A 437 24.60 -18.02 62.43
C ARG A 437 24.79 -18.05 63.94
N GLY A 438 26.06 -18.15 64.37
CA GLY A 438 26.45 -18.10 65.78
C GLY A 438 26.96 -19.44 66.31
N ASP A 439 27.97 -20.04 65.67
CA ASP A 439 28.68 -21.19 66.22
C ASP A 439 29.55 -20.75 67.41
N LEU A 440 28.89 -20.63 68.57
CA LEU A 440 29.50 -20.17 69.80
C LEU A 440 30.11 -21.30 70.64
N GLU A 441 30.06 -22.56 70.18
CA GLU A 441 30.64 -23.68 70.93
C GLU A 441 32.12 -23.47 71.21
N ARG A 442 32.83 -22.85 70.27
CA ARG A 442 34.26 -22.52 70.40
C ARG A 442 34.55 -21.34 71.33
N PHE A 443 33.51 -20.59 71.69
CA PHE A 443 33.57 -19.39 72.52
C PHE A 443 33.00 -19.61 73.92
N VAL A 444 32.70 -20.85 74.30
CA VAL A 444 32.36 -21.19 75.69
C VAL A 444 33.51 -20.77 76.60
N GLY A 445 33.19 -20.01 77.65
CA GLY A 445 34.16 -19.37 78.55
C GLY A 445 34.63 -17.98 78.11
N ALA A 446 34.25 -17.49 76.94
CA ALA A 446 34.57 -16.12 76.51
C ALA A 446 33.64 -15.09 77.18
N THR A 447 34.14 -13.86 77.34
CA THR A 447 33.33 -12.72 77.79
C THR A 447 32.59 -12.10 76.60
N VAL A 448 31.29 -11.88 76.76
CA VAL A 448 30.44 -11.19 75.79
C VAL A 448 29.99 -9.85 76.34
N GLN A 449 29.83 -8.86 75.46
CA GLN A 449 29.40 -7.51 75.82
C GLN A 449 27.89 -7.34 75.64
N LYS A 450 27.28 -6.42 76.40
CA LYS A 450 25.86 -6.07 76.23
C LYS A 450 25.59 -5.65 74.78
N GLY A 451 24.59 -6.26 74.15
CA GLY A 451 24.19 -6.01 72.77
C GLY A 451 25.00 -6.78 71.72
N GLN A 452 26.04 -7.51 72.10
CA GLN A 452 26.78 -8.36 71.17
C GLN A 452 25.87 -9.44 70.58
N VAL A 453 25.91 -9.60 69.26
CA VAL A 453 25.17 -10.65 68.56
C VAL A 453 25.76 -12.00 68.90
N LEU A 454 24.92 -12.88 69.45
CA LEU A 454 25.29 -14.24 69.81
C LEU A 454 24.89 -15.22 68.71
N MET A 455 23.62 -15.22 68.34
CA MET A 455 23.04 -16.17 67.39
C MET A 455 21.96 -15.52 66.53
N GLU A 456 21.73 -16.08 65.35
CA GLU A 456 20.63 -15.68 64.47
C GLU A 456 19.74 -16.90 64.18
N VAL A 457 18.45 -16.77 64.45
CA VAL A 457 17.43 -17.81 64.23
C VAL A 457 16.50 -17.37 63.11
N ALA A 458 16.27 -18.24 62.13
CA ALA A 458 15.40 -17.94 61.00
C ALA A 458 14.40 -19.08 60.72
N PRO A 459 13.12 -18.76 60.38
CA PRO A 459 12.13 -19.76 60.04
C PRO A 459 12.34 -20.29 58.61
N ILE A 460 12.64 -21.58 58.47
CA ILE A 460 12.91 -22.22 57.15
C ILE A 460 11.65 -22.30 56.28
N ARG A 461 10.45 -22.30 56.86
CA ARG A 461 9.19 -22.45 56.11
C ARG A 461 8.78 -21.20 55.32
N GLN A 462 9.36 -20.04 55.65
CA GLN A 462 9.04 -18.74 55.06
C GLN A 462 10.29 -18.17 54.40
N LEU A 463 10.54 -18.62 53.16
CA LEU A 463 11.64 -18.14 52.34
C LEU A 463 11.12 -17.15 51.30
N ARG A 464 11.92 -16.12 51.06
CA ARG A 464 11.78 -15.21 49.93
C ARG A 464 13.01 -15.31 49.06
N ALA A 465 12.88 -15.01 47.78
CA ALA A 465 14.02 -14.84 46.90
C ALA A 465 14.40 -13.37 46.83
N GLU A 466 15.69 -13.09 46.91
CA GLU A 466 16.25 -11.78 46.60
C GLU A 466 17.05 -11.89 45.30
N LEU A 467 16.57 -11.20 44.27
CA LEU A 467 17.12 -11.16 42.93
C LEU A 467 18.04 -9.94 42.80
N SER A 468 19.22 -10.11 42.22
CA SER A 468 20.15 -8.99 41.98
C SER A 468 20.05 -8.56 40.52
N VAL A 469 19.13 -7.62 40.24
CA VAL A 469 18.80 -7.19 38.87
C VAL A 469 19.76 -6.08 38.43
N PRO A 470 20.41 -6.21 37.27
CA PRO A 470 21.27 -5.16 36.72
C PRO A 470 20.54 -3.81 36.53
N ALA A 471 21.24 -2.70 36.79
CA ALA A 471 20.67 -1.35 36.71
C ALA A 471 20.14 -0.96 35.31
N ASP A 472 20.68 -1.53 34.24
CA ASP A 472 20.21 -1.33 32.87
C ASP A 472 18.81 -1.94 32.62
N GLN A 473 18.43 -2.98 33.36
CA GLN A 473 17.17 -3.72 33.18
C GLN A 473 16.09 -3.33 34.20
N ILE A 474 16.43 -2.52 35.21
CA ILE A 474 15.49 -2.16 36.28
C ILE A 474 14.34 -1.28 35.78
N ALA A 475 14.60 -0.42 34.79
CA ALA A 475 13.58 0.46 34.21
C ALA A 475 12.47 -0.34 33.50
N ASP A 476 12.85 -1.40 32.79
CA ASP A 476 11.90 -2.31 32.14
C ASP A 476 11.07 -3.06 33.17
N LEU A 477 11.70 -3.54 34.24
CA LEU A 477 11.00 -4.22 35.33
C LEU A 477 9.97 -3.30 36.00
N LEU A 478 10.36 -2.07 36.33
CA LEU A 478 9.45 -1.08 36.94
C LEU A 478 8.28 -0.74 36.00
N THR A 479 8.54 -0.65 34.70
CA THR A 479 7.49 -0.42 33.70
C THR A 479 6.53 -1.59 33.59
N ALA A 480 7.04 -2.83 33.66
CA ALA A 480 6.23 -4.04 33.69
C ALA A 480 5.39 -4.13 34.97
N MET A 481 5.96 -3.82 36.14
CA MET A 481 5.24 -3.82 37.43
C MET A 481 4.09 -2.81 37.47
N LYS A 482 4.19 -1.67 36.76
CA LYS A 482 3.08 -0.71 36.63
C LYS A 482 1.90 -1.25 35.81
N ARG A 483 2.14 -2.21 34.90
CA ARG A 483 1.11 -2.81 34.05
C ARG A 483 0.40 -4.00 34.71
N GLY A 484 1.01 -4.60 35.73
CA GLY A 484 0.45 -5.73 36.46
C GLY A 484 1.51 -6.51 37.24
N PRO A 485 1.11 -7.61 37.91
CA PRO A 485 2.03 -8.48 38.63
C PRO A 485 3.05 -9.10 37.66
N VAL A 486 4.33 -8.99 37.99
CA VAL A 486 5.42 -9.59 37.21
C VAL A 486 5.83 -10.90 37.87
N GLY A 487 5.58 -12.00 37.16
CA GLY A 487 5.99 -13.33 37.57
C GLY A 487 7.22 -13.83 36.82
N GLY A 488 7.90 -14.83 37.38
CA GLY A 488 9.04 -15.47 36.76
C GLY A 488 9.24 -16.90 37.23
N LYS A 489 10.34 -17.51 36.79
CA LYS A 489 10.76 -18.84 37.23
C LYS A 489 12.20 -18.79 37.73
N LEU A 490 12.44 -19.26 38.94
CA LEU A 490 13.78 -19.44 39.52
C LEU A 490 14.25 -20.86 39.27
N THR A 491 15.55 -21.00 39.03
CA THR A 491 16.21 -22.30 38.87
C THR A 491 17.49 -22.27 39.70
N ALA A 492 17.55 -23.08 40.76
CA ALA A 492 18.73 -23.14 41.62
C ALA A 492 19.84 -23.96 40.95
N THR A 493 21.10 -23.59 41.15
CA THR A 493 22.27 -24.30 40.62
C THR A 493 22.28 -25.78 41.01
N SER A 494 21.84 -26.10 42.23
CA SER A 494 21.78 -27.46 42.75
C SER A 494 20.65 -28.31 42.14
N TYR A 495 19.62 -27.67 41.55
CA TYR A 495 18.43 -28.35 41.01
C TYR A 495 17.97 -27.70 39.68
N PRO A 496 18.72 -27.87 38.58
CA PRO A 496 18.44 -27.20 37.30
C PRO A 496 17.11 -27.61 36.67
N ASN A 497 16.59 -28.80 37.01
CA ASN A 497 15.34 -29.32 36.48
C ASN A 497 14.09 -28.82 37.23
N GLN A 498 14.25 -28.13 38.36
CA GLN A 498 13.13 -27.59 39.14
C GLN A 498 12.98 -26.10 38.90
N ARG A 499 11.83 -25.70 38.35
CA ARG A 499 11.47 -24.31 38.09
C ARG A 499 10.44 -23.86 39.13
N ILE A 500 10.84 -22.96 40.01
CA ILE A 500 9.95 -22.42 41.05
C ILE A 500 9.36 -21.13 40.55
N ALA A 501 8.04 -21.06 40.49
CA ALA A 501 7.33 -19.83 40.16
C ALA A 501 7.45 -18.82 41.30
N PHE A 502 7.64 -17.55 40.94
CA PHE A 502 7.70 -16.45 41.89
C PHE A 502 6.99 -15.23 41.32
N ILE A 503 6.60 -14.32 42.21
CA ILE A 503 6.06 -13.00 41.87
C ILE A 503 6.94 -11.94 42.51
N VAL A 504 7.26 -10.90 41.74
CA VAL A 504 8.00 -9.74 42.24
C VAL A 504 7.10 -8.94 43.19
N GLU A 505 7.55 -8.78 44.43
CA GLU A 505 6.83 -8.03 45.47
C GLU A 505 7.29 -6.57 45.50
N ARG A 506 8.61 -6.35 45.57
CA ARG A 506 9.17 -5.01 45.76
C ARG A 506 10.60 -4.90 45.23
N VAL A 507 10.89 -3.78 44.60
CA VAL A 507 12.25 -3.36 44.23
C VAL A 507 12.81 -2.45 45.32
N HIS A 508 14.00 -2.73 45.83
CA HIS A 508 14.68 -1.78 46.73
C HIS A 508 15.15 -0.54 45.95
N PRO A 509 14.97 0.67 46.50
CA PRO A 509 15.24 1.90 45.75
C PRO A 509 16.73 2.25 45.64
N MET A 510 17.60 1.56 46.39
CA MET A 510 19.02 1.84 46.43
C MET A 510 19.80 0.77 45.67
N ALA A 511 20.68 1.21 44.78
CA ALA A 511 21.59 0.31 44.08
C ALA A 511 22.77 -0.06 44.98
N GLU A 512 23.20 -1.30 44.88
CA GLU A 512 24.41 -1.81 45.54
C GLU A 512 25.43 -2.19 44.46
N GLU A 513 26.71 -2.05 44.78
CA GLU A 513 27.78 -2.51 43.90
C GLU A 513 28.08 -3.98 44.20
N GLU A 514 27.85 -4.86 43.21
CA GLU A 514 28.13 -6.29 43.31
C GLU A 514 28.96 -6.72 42.09
N ASN A 515 30.17 -7.22 42.34
CA ASN A 515 31.13 -7.63 41.29
C ASN A 515 31.43 -6.52 40.25
N GLY A 516 31.54 -5.25 40.68
CA GLY A 516 31.85 -4.11 39.82
C GLY A 516 30.68 -3.67 38.92
N ARG A 517 29.45 -4.12 39.21
CA ARG A 517 28.23 -3.69 38.54
C ARG A 517 27.22 -3.20 39.55
N ASN A 518 26.48 -2.16 39.19
CA ASN A 518 25.37 -1.67 40.00
C ASN A 518 24.16 -2.59 39.80
N VAL A 519 23.69 -3.17 40.89
CA VAL A 519 22.53 -4.05 40.93
C VAL A 519 21.48 -3.51 41.90
N PHE A 520 20.22 -3.75 41.59
CA PHE A 520 19.10 -3.48 42.48
C PHE A 520 18.61 -4.80 43.07
N LYS A 521 18.49 -4.84 44.40
CA LYS A 521 17.93 -5.99 45.11
C LYS A 521 16.40 -5.98 44.95
N VAL A 522 15.86 -7.05 44.38
CA VAL A 522 14.42 -7.21 44.12
C VAL A 522 13.89 -8.38 44.94
N ARG A 523 12.91 -8.11 45.79
CA ARG A 523 12.24 -9.12 46.61
C ARG A 523 11.15 -9.82 45.80
N ALA A 524 11.18 -11.14 45.86
CA ALA A 524 10.24 -12.03 45.21
C ALA A 524 9.65 -13.01 46.22
N VAL A 525 8.32 -13.17 46.16
CA VAL A 525 7.58 -14.17 46.92
C VAL A 525 7.49 -15.44 46.08
N LEU A 526 7.77 -16.58 46.71
CA LEU A 526 7.75 -17.90 46.08
C LEU A 526 6.34 -18.49 46.19
N ASP A 527 5.83 -19.06 45.10
CA ASP A 527 4.52 -19.74 45.13
C ASP A 527 4.59 -21.08 45.86
N THR A 528 5.76 -21.73 45.83
CA THR A 528 6.00 -23.03 46.44
C THR A 528 7.37 -23.08 47.10
N THR A 529 7.42 -23.62 48.33
CA THR A 529 8.66 -23.82 49.08
C THR A 529 9.04 -25.30 49.00
N ALA A 530 10.19 -25.60 48.41
CA ALA A 530 10.70 -26.96 48.30
C ALA A 530 11.56 -27.32 49.53
N SER A 531 11.58 -28.61 49.89
CA SER A 531 12.25 -29.09 51.11
C SER A 531 13.76 -28.86 51.14
N TRP A 532 14.40 -28.70 49.99
CA TRP A 532 15.82 -28.43 49.83
C TRP A 532 16.19 -26.94 49.92
N MET A 533 15.21 -26.03 49.86
CA MET A 533 15.48 -24.59 49.91
C MET A 533 15.99 -24.20 51.30
N ARG A 534 17.13 -23.51 51.35
CA ARG A 534 17.76 -23.01 52.57
C ARG A 534 18.29 -21.59 52.29
N PRO A 535 18.23 -20.69 53.28
CA PRO A 535 18.80 -19.36 53.17
C PRO A 535 20.33 -19.37 53.19
#